data_AF-A0A967HND1-F1
#
_entry.id   AF-A0A967HND1-F1
#
_cell.length_a   1.000
_cell.length_b   1.000
_cell.length_c   1.000
_cell.angle_alpha   90.00
_cell.angle_beta   90.00
_cell.angle_gamma   90.00
#
_symmetry.space_group_name_H-M   'P 1'
#
loop_
_entity.id
_entity.type
_entity.pdbx_description
1 polymer ?
#
loop_
_entity_poly.entity_id
_entity_poly.type
_entity_poly.pdbx_seq_one_letter_code
_entity_poly.pdbx_strand_id
1 'polypeptide(L)' 'YEIGVTPLQMTMAYGALANGGVLMEPRLIREVRARGGRVEREVRPRAIRRVVPEDVARSVAG' A
#
# COMPACT_ATOMS: atom_id res chain seq x y z
N TYR A 1 -9.00 -24.49 -12.14
CA TYR A 1 -8.18 -23.34 -12.53
C TYR A 1 -7.86 -22.60 -11.25
N GLU A 2 -6.60 -22.56 -10.83
CA GLU A 2 -6.19 -21.85 -9.62
C GLU A 2 -5.49 -20.54 -10.00
N ILE A 3 -5.77 -19.49 -9.23
CA ILE A 3 -5.08 -18.21 -9.35
C ILE A 3 -4.05 -18.16 -8.22
N GLY A 4 -2.77 -18.25 -8.57
CA GLY A 4 -1.67 -18.05 -7.62
C GLY A 4 -1.47 -16.57 -7.31
N VAL A 5 -1.24 -16.25 -6.05
CA VAL A 5 -0.95 -14.89 -5.57
C VAL A 5 0.24 -14.92 -4.61
N THR A 6 1.03 -13.85 -4.61
CA THR A 6 2.08 -13.67 -3.62
C THR A 6 1.50 -13.15 -2.30
N PRO A 7 2.13 -13.44 -1.15
CA PRO A 7 1.73 -12.85 0.13
C PRO A 7 1.69 -11.32 0.10
N LEU A 8 2.62 -10.67 -0.64
CA LEU A 8 2.62 -9.22 -0.78
C LEU A 8 1.36 -8.71 -1.51
N GLN A 9 0.93 -9.39 -2.56
CA GLN A 9 -0.31 -9.05 -3.27
C GLN A 9 -1.54 -9.22 -2.37
N MET A 10 -1.58 -10.26 -1.52
CA MET A 10 -2.65 -10.44 -0.54
C MET A 10 -2.66 -9.29 0.48
N THR A 11 -1.51 -8.93 1.05
CA THR A 11 -1.40 -7.79 1.97
C THR A 11 -1.84 -6.48 1.31
N MET A 12 -1.48 -6.25 0.05
CA MET A 12 -1.93 -5.08 -0.70
C MET A 12 -3.46 -5.06 -0.89
N ALA A 13 -4.09 -6.22 -1.12
CA ALA A 13 -5.54 -6.31 -1.25
C ALA A 13 -6.26 -5.95 0.06
N TYR A 14 -5.86 -6.56 1.19
CA TYR A 14 -6.41 -6.21 2.50
C TYR A 14 -6.14 -4.75 2.87
N GLY A 15 -4.94 -4.26 2.57
CA GLY A 15 -4.58 -2.86 2.76
C GLY A 15 -5.46 -1.93 1.94
N ALA A 16 -5.80 -2.26 0.69
CA ALA A 16 -6.69 -1.45 -0.13
C ALA A 16 -8.10 -1.36 0.46
N LEU A 17 -8.62 -2.45 1.03
CA LEU A 17 -9.91 -2.44 1.74
C LEU A 17 -9.85 -1.52 2.97
N ALA A 18 -8.82 -1.68 3.80
CA ALA A 18 -8.61 -0.83 4.97
C ALA A 18 -8.42 0.66 4.62
N ASN A 19 -7.83 0.95 3.45
CA ASN A 19 -7.62 2.30 2.94
C ASN A 19 -8.82 2.85 2.16
N GLY A 20 -10.04 2.41 2.49
CA GLY A 20 -11.27 2.89 1.86
C GLY A 20 -11.31 2.65 0.35
N GLY A 21 -10.67 1.59 -0.14
CA GLY A 21 -10.62 1.19 -1.54
C GLY A 21 -9.43 1.73 -2.35
N VAL A 22 -8.49 2.43 -1.71
CA VAL A 22 -7.30 2.98 -2.37
C VAL A 22 -6.11 2.01 -2.29
N LEU A 23 -5.61 1.59 -3.44
CA LEU A 23 -4.41 0.78 -3.54
C LEU A 23 -3.16 1.67 -3.38
N MET A 24 -2.35 1.35 -2.38
CA MET A 24 -1.11 2.05 -2.09
C MET A 24 0.09 1.31 -2.70
N GLU A 25 1.11 2.05 -3.09
CA GLU A 25 2.39 1.47 -3.48
C GLU A 25 3.08 0.83 -2.27
N PRO A 26 3.44 -0.47 -2.34
CA PRO A 26 4.15 -1.12 -1.24
C PRO A 26 5.54 -0.50 -1.11
N ARG A 27 5.94 -0.20 0.13
CA ARG A 27 7.24 0.41 0.43
C ARG A 27 7.86 -0.23 1.67
N LEU A 28 9.17 -0.46 1.60
CA LEU A 28 9.96 -1.00 2.72
C LEU A 28 10.89 0.06 3.32
N ILE A 29 11.39 0.97 2.48
CA ILE A 29 12.31 2.03 2.89
C ILE A 29 11.48 3.26 3.31
N ARG A 30 11.82 3.85 4.46
CA ARG A 30 11.26 5.15 4.90
C ARG A 30 12.08 6.32 4.37
N GLU A 31 13.41 6.23 4.46
CA GLU A 31 14.34 7.28 4.07
C GLU A 31 15.75 6.71 3.85
N VAL A 32 16.58 7.45 3.11
CA VAL A 32 18.01 7.19 2.92
C VAL A 32 18.78 8.34 3.55
N ARG A 33 19.76 8.02 4.40
CA ARG A 33 20.58 8.99 5.12
C ARG A 33 22.05 8.84 4.75
N ALA A 34 22.71 9.98 4.51
CA ALA A 34 24.16 10.04 4.34
C ALA A 34 24.89 9.81 5.67
N ARG A 35 26.22 9.62 5.60
CA ARG A 35 27.09 9.70 6.77
C ARG A 35 26.90 11.06 7.45
N GLY A 36 26.65 11.04 8.76
CA GLY A 36 26.32 12.26 9.53
C GLY A 36 24.82 12.55 9.65
N GLY A 37 23.93 11.68 9.15
CA GLY A 37 22.50 11.71 9.46
C GLY A 37 21.64 12.61 8.57
N ARG A 38 22.24 13.34 7.62
CA ARG A 38 21.52 14.13 6.61
C ARG A 38 20.63 13.21 5.76
N VAL A 39 19.34 13.54 5.68
CA VAL A 39 18.40 12.82 4.81
C VAL A 39 18.69 13.19 3.35
N GLU A 40 19.00 12.19 2.53
CA GLU A 40 19.21 12.36 1.08
C GLU A 40 17.94 12.09 0.29
N ARG A 41 17.10 11.18 0.79
CA ARG A 41 15.84 10.82 0.15
C ARG A 41 14.82 10.39 1.18
N GLU A 42 13.61 10.94 1.11
CA GLU A 42 12.46 10.47 1.85
C GLU A 42 11.53 9.68 0.91
N VAL A 43 11.03 8.54 1.36
CA VAL A 43 10.09 7.70 0.57
C VAL A 43 8.70 7.83 1.16
N ARG A 44 7.93 8.74 0.56
CA ARG A 44 6.56 9.03 1.01
C ARG A 44 5.58 7.97 0.50
N PRO A 45 4.50 7.67 1.26
CA PRO A 45 3.40 6.85 0.77
C PRO A 45 2.85 7.42 -0.55
N ARG A 46 2.61 6.55 -1.53
CA ARG A 46 2.04 6.93 -2.82
C ARG A 46 0.78 6.12 -3.10
N ALA A 47 -0.32 6.80 -3.40
CA ALA A 47 -1.50 6.15 -3.92
C ALA A 47 -1.26 5.78 -5.39
N ILE A 48 -1.56 4.54 -5.76
CA ILE A 48 -1.52 4.10 -7.16
C ILE A 48 -2.85 4.47 -7.82
N ARG A 49 -3.96 3.99 -7.26
CA ARG A 49 -5.33 4.24 -7.74
C ARG A 49 -6.37 3.76 -6.74
N ARG A 50 -7.62 4.18 -6.94
CA ARG A 50 -8.79 3.55 -6.32
C ARG A 50 -9.16 2.28 -7.09
N VAL A 51 -9.22 1.14 -6.41
CA VAL A 51 -9.59 -0.15 -7.02
C VAL A 51 -11.03 -0.55 -6.73
N VAL A 52 -11.61 -0.03 -5.64
CA VAL A 52 -13.04 -0.13 -5.32
C VAL A 52 -13.55 1.19 -4.75
N PRO A 53 -14.85 1.51 -4.91
CA PRO A 53 -15.50 2.61 -4.21
C PRO A 53 -15.36 2.50 -2.68
N GLU A 54 -15.42 3.62 -1.97
CA GLU A 54 -15.20 3.65 -0.52
C GLU A 54 -16.32 2.95 0.26
N ASP A 55 -17.56 3.13 -0.17
CA ASP A 55 -18.74 2.44 0.36
C ASP A 55 -18.62 0.93 0.23
N VAL A 56 -18.14 0.44 -0.92
CA VAL A 56 -17.84 -0.97 -1.16
C VAL A 56 -16.69 -1.46 -0.27
N ALA A 57 -15.61 -0.68 -0.13
CA ALA A 57 -14.50 -1.07 0.76
C ALA A 57 -14.98 -1.19 2.21
N ARG A 58 -15.82 -0.26 2.66
CA ARG A 58 -16.37 -0.24 4.02
C ARG A 58 -17.34 -1.39 4.28
N SER A 59 -18.12 -1.82 3.29
CA SER A 59 -19.04 -2.96 3.45
C SER A 59 -18.31 -4.30 3.60
N VAL A 60 -17.06 -4.39 3.15
CA VAL A 60 -16.23 -5.61 3.27
C VAL A 60 -15.28 -5.55 4.47
N ALA A 61 -14.86 -4.35 4.90
CA ALA A 61 -13.93 -4.17 6.01
C ALA A 61 -14.59 -4.24 7.40
N GLY A 62 -15.93 -4.25 7.47
CA GLY A 62 -16.74 -4.30 8.69
C GLY A 62 -17.31 -5.68 8.99
#